data_AF-A0A1V4HGX2-F1
#
_entry.id   AF-A0A1V4HGX2-F1
#
_cell.length_a   1.000
_cell.length_b   1.000
_cell.length_c   1.000
_cell.angle_alpha   90.00
_cell.angle_beta   90.00
_cell.angle_gamma   90.00
#
_symmetry.space_group_name_H-M   'P 1'
#
loop_
_entity.id
_entity.type
_entity.pdbx_description
1 polymer ?
#
loop_
_entity_poly.entity_id
_entity_poly.type
_entity_poly.pdbx_seq_one_letter_code
_entity_poly.pdbx_strand_id
1 'polypeptide(L)'
;MKRTYKFTEIAGKIGKPRAAVMEWSNDFREFLPTKAIGGSLRYTEEAIEIFEIIAKLSDANKPLKWIKEHLREMRQKAANALHDEKPLSPIPTVVPDSNLSPSADHSISPPAMNNSNLQLSKETMDLSHMVQLLTQKIEANKSPMNGMEQVDDLNQKVGISSLASGGRLLPMLDQSKTQFVQLSNEVAELSNIIETIKSKVTEVSGLSEEVTELRNVIQILTHHVVNLFEQDTRSEVAATLVFLHREIESAAIEVKGLKNVIETVQQKVVEVSLRDLQGEILASTTELLNRRCESTSLDIQNLYKVNHLHTQKATELQNVIETVQQKVVEVSERDLRGEILTSTTELLNQRDESISLEIQNLHKGNHLHTQKVVELQNVIETVQQKVAEVSQRDLQGEILVSTRELLNQRDESISLEIQNLHKVNHLHTQKVTELQNVIETVQQKVVEVSERDLRGEVLASTTELLNQRDESISLEIQNLHKGNHLHTQKATELQNVIETLQQKVVEVSERDLRGEILTSATELLNQRDESISLEIQNLHKGNHLHTQKVTELQNVIETVQQKVVEVSERDLRGEILTSTTELVNQRYDEMSQQLISQQRLLDKIAKILGF
;
A
#
# COMPACT_ATOMS: atom_id res chain seq x y z
N MET A 1 2.84 9.41 -22.13
CA MET A 1 1.70 8.47 -22.09
C MET A 1 0.58 9.08 -21.25
N LYS A 2 -0.68 9.13 -21.73
CA LYS A 2 -1.81 9.61 -20.91
C LYS A 2 -2.05 8.61 -19.77
N ARG A 3 -2.13 9.08 -18.52
CA ARG A 3 -2.41 8.24 -17.34
C ARG A 3 -3.82 7.63 -17.46
N THR A 4 -3.99 6.41 -16.96
CA THR A 4 -5.27 5.71 -16.95
C THR A 4 -5.52 5.10 -15.58
N TYR A 5 -6.79 5.10 -15.15
CA TYR A 5 -7.18 4.82 -13.77
C TYR A 5 -8.16 3.66 -13.66
N LYS A 6 -8.05 2.88 -12.57
CA LYS A 6 -9.04 1.89 -12.11
C LYS A 6 -10.07 2.56 -11.20
N PHE A 7 -11.23 1.93 -10.99
CA PHE A 7 -12.26 2.42 -10.07
C PHE A 7 -11.76 2.74 -8.66
N THR A 8 -10.83 1.94 -8.13
CA THR A 8 -10.24 2.16 -6.80
C THR A 8 -9.45 3.47 -6.72
N GLU A 9 -8.72 3.81 -7.79
CA GLU A 9 -7.91 5.02 -7.87
C GLU A 9 -8.80 6.25 -8.05
N ILE A 10 -9.85 6.14 -8.88
CA ILE A 10 -10.85 7.20 -9.07
C ILE A 10 -11.58 7.47 -7.75
N ALA A 11 -12.04 6.41 -7.07
CA ALA A 11 -12.69 6.50 -5.75
C ALA A 11 -11.84 7.25 -4.72
N GLY A 12 -10.54 6.95 -4.67
CA GLY A 12 -9.58 7.66 -3.82
C GLY A 12 -9.41 9.13 -4.20
N LYS A 13 -9.34 9.45 -5.50
CA LYS A 13 -9.21 10.83 -5.99
C LYS A 13 -10.42 11.70 -5.68
N ILE A 14 -11.64 11.18 -5.85
CA ILE A 14 -12.87 11.97 -5.68
C ILE A 14 -13.48 11.88 -4.27
N GLY A 15 -12.88 11.08 -3.37
CA GLY A 15 -13.38 10.90 -2.00
C GLY A 15 -14.74 10.19 -1.91
N LYS A 16 -15.02 9.24 -2.81
CA LYS A 16 -16.29 8.49 -2.85
C LYS A 16 -16.05 6.98 -2.72
N PRO A 17 -17.00 6.21 -2.14
CA PRO A 17 -16.85 4.77 -2.04
C PRO A 17 -16.81 4.13 -3.43
N ARG A 18 -15.99 3.08 -3.58
CA ARG A 18 -15.83 2.34 -4.85
C ARG A 18 -17.16 1.86 -5.44
N ALA A 19 -18.11 1.48 -4.58
CA ALA A 19 -19.45 1.04 -5.00
C ALA A 19 -20.21 2.15 -5.74
N ALA A 20 -20.19 3.38 -5.24
CA ALA A 20 -20.84 4.53 -5.90
C ALA A 20 -20.20 4.85 -7.25
N VAL A 21 -18.86 4.81 -7.34
CA VAL A 21 -18.14 5.01 -8.61
C VAL A 21 -18.50 3.93 -9.64
N MET A 22 -18.68 2.69 -9.19
CA MET A 22 -19.09 1.58 -10.04
C MET A 22 -20.52 1.74 -10.55
N GLU A 23 -21.45 2.13 -9.67
CA GLU A 23 -22.85 2.43 -10.02
C GLU A 23 -22.92 3.56 -11.04
N TRP A 24 -22.25 4.69 -10.76
CA TRP A 24 -22.14 5.81 -11.70
C TRP A 24 -21.52 5.39 -13.03
N SER A 25 -20.52 4.51 -13.03
CA SER A 25 -19.96 4.02 -14.28
C SER A 25 -20.95 3.24 -15.13
N ASN A 26 -21.90 2.55 -14.52
CA ASN A 26 -22.94 1.83 -15.24
C ASN A 26 -23.99 2.82 -15.78
N ASP A 27 -24.40 3.78 -14.95
CA ASP A 27 -25.44 4.74 -15.30
C ASP A 27 -25.00 5.78 -16.34
N PHE A 28 -23.72 6.18 -16.30
CA PHE A 28 -23.14 7.25 -17.13
C PHE A 28 -22.11 6.76 -18.14
N ARG A 29 -22.13 5.46 -18.49
CA ARG A 29 -21.15 4.82 -19.38
C ARG A 29 -20.93 5.56 -20.71
N GLU A 30 -21.98 6.15 -21.26
CA GLU A 30 -21.96 6.87 -22.54
C GLU A 30 -21.15 8.17 -22.53
N PHE A 31 -20.88 8.72 -21.34
CA PHE A 31 -20.14 9.97 -21.16
C PHE A 31 -18.68 9.74 -20.73
N LEU A 32 -18.33 8.54 -20.26
CA LEU A 32 -17.03 8.27 -19.65
C LEU A 32 -15.99 7.80 -20.69
N PRO A 33 -14.92 8.58 -20.94
CA PRO A 33 -13.86 8.17 -21.83
C PRO A 33 -13.06 7.00 -21.23
N THR A 34 -12.97 5.90 -22.00
CA THR A 34 -12.31 4.67 -21.56
C THR A 34 -11.29 4.18 -22.58
N LYS A 35 -10.28 3.46 -22.10
CA LYS A 35 -9.26 2.78 -22.90
C LYS A 35 -9.13 1.34 -22.44
N ALA A 36 -9.10 0.40 -23.38
CA ALA A 36 -8.78 -0.98 -23.09
C ALA A 36 -7.26 -1.15 -22.99
N ILE A 37 -6.74 -1.56 -21.84
CA ILE A 37 -5.32 -1.86 -21.63
C ILE A 37 -5.24 -3.27 -21.06
N GLY A 38 -4.69 -4.21 -21.82
CA GLY A 38 -4.56 -5.61 -21.41
C GLY A 38 -5.89 -6.29 -21.13
N GLY A 39 -6.94 -6.01 -21.93
CA GLY A 39 -8.29 -6.57 -21.74
C GLY A 39 -9.10 -5.95 -20.60
N SER A 40 -8.50 -5.11 -19.74
CA SER A 40 -9.20 -4.35 -18.70
C SER A 40 -9.62 -2.98 -19.20
N LEU A 41 -10.87 -2.61 -18.95
CA LEU A 41 -11.37 -1.24 -19.16
C LEU A 41 -10.69 -0.30 -18.15
N ARG A 42 -10.08 0.79 -18.62
CA ARG A 42 -9.49 1.83 -17.78
C ARG A 42 -10.03 3.20 -18.16
N TYR A 43 -10.09 4.11 -17.20
CA TYR A 43 -10.65 5.44 -17.38
C TYR A 43 -9.52 6.45 -17.60
N THR A 44 -9.70 7.42 -18.48
CA THR A 44 -8.68 8.45 -18.72
C THR A 44 -8.76 9.56 -17.67
N GLU A 45 -7.84 10.53 -17.67
CA GLU A 45 -7.92 11.67 -16.75
C GLU A 45 -9.22 12.46 -16.96
N GLU A 46 -9.66 12.61 -18.22
CA GLU A 46 -10.90 13.30 -18.56
C GLU A 46 -12.13 12.61 -17.92
N ALA A 47 -12.08 11.31 -17.66
CA ALA A 47 -13.14 10.62 -16.95
C ALA A 47 -13.18 10.97 -15.46
N ILE A 48 -12.04 11.30 -14.83
CA ILE A 48 -11.99 11.73 -13.42
C ILE A 48 -12.74 13.04 -13.26
N GLU A 49 -12.54 14.01 -14.17
CA GLU A 49 -13.26 15.29 -14.15
C GLU A 49 -14.78 15.08 -14.24
N ILE A 50 -15.23 14.15 -15.10
CA ILE A 50 -16.65 13.79 -15.20
C ILE A 50 -17.15 13.15 -13.89
N PHE A 51 -16.37 12.27 -13.27
CA PHE A 51 -16.73 11.68 -11.98
C PHE A 51 -16.78 12.71 -10.85
N GLU A 52 -15.92 13.73 -10.85
CA GLU A 52 -16.00 14.83 -9.87
C GLU A 52 -17.27 15.66 -10.04
N ILE A 53 -17.72 15.88 -11.29
CA ILE A 53 -18.98 16.58 -11.57
C ILE A 53 -20.17 15.75 -11.12
N ILE A 54 -20.18 14.44 -11.42
CA ILE A 54 -21.22 13.52 -10.94
C ILE A 54 -21.26 13.53 -9.42
N ALA A 55 -20.11 13.46 -8.75
CA ALA A 55 -20.01 13.50 -7.29
C ALA A 55 -20.60 14.79 -6.72
N LYS A 56 -20.22 15.96 -7.24
CA LYS A 56 -20.76 17.26 -6.79
C LYS A 56 -22.27 17.38 -6.97
N LEU A 57 -22.80 16.90 -8.09
CA LEU A 57 -24.24 16.96 -8.38
C LEU A 57 -25.05 15.93 -7.58
N SER A 58 -24.48 14.74 -7.37
CA SER A 58 -25.05 13.71 -6.51
C SER A 58 -25.11 14.19 -5.05
N ASP A 59 -24.06 14.84 -4.55
CA ASP A 59 -24.02 15.40 -3.20
C ASP A 59 -25.02 16.55 -3.02
N ALA A 60 -25.34 17.27 -4.09
CA ALA A 60 -26.40 18.27 -4.13
C ALA A 60 -27.81 17.66 -4.31
N ASN A 61 -27.96 16.34 -4.16
CA ASN A 61 -29.21 15.59 -4.33
C ASN A 61 -29.90 15.86 -5.67
N LYS A 62 -29.14 16.08 -6.76
CA LYS A 62 -29.73 16.23 -8.10
C LYS A 62 -30.17 14.86 -8.63
N PRO A 63 -31.37 14.75 -9.23
CA PRO A 63 -31.85 13.48 -9.74
C PRO A 63 -30.99 12.99 -10.91
N LEU A 64 -30.85 11.67 -11.05
CA LEU A 64 -29.99 11.03 -12.06
C LEU A 64 -30.25 11.52 -13.49
N LYS A 65 -31.52 11.75 -13.84
CA LYS A 65 -31.94 12.31 -15.14
C LYS A 65 -31.33 13.70 -15.40
N TRP A 66 -31.27 14.54 -14.36
CA TRP A 66 -30.70 15.88 -14.46
C TRP A 66 -29.19 15.84 -14.66
N ILE A 67 -28.49 14.94 -13.96
CA ILE A 67 -27.05 14.72 -14.13
C ILE A 67 -26.73 14.29 -15.57
N LYS A 68 -27.52 13.37 -16.15
CA LYS A 68 -27.35 12.94 -17.56
C LYS A 68 -27.52 14.10 -18.54
N GLU A 69 -28.51 14.97 -18.32
CA GLU A 69 -28.72 16.14 -19.17
C GLU A 69 -27.53 17.10 -19.11
N HIS A 70 -27.06 17.38 -17.89
CA HIS A 70 -25.92 18.28 -17.68
C HIS A 70 -24.64 17.78 -18.36
N LEU A 71 -24.35 16.48 -18.26
CA LEU A 71 -23.19 15.87 -18.95
C LEU A 71 -23.34 15.90 -20.48
N ARG A 72 -24.58 15.76 -20.99
CA ARG A 72 -24.86 15.88 -22.43
C ARG A 72 -24.60 17.30 -22.93
N GLU A 73 -25.08 18.30 -22.21
CA GLU A 73 -24.87 19.71 -22.52
C GLU A 73 -23.37 20.06 -22.51
N MET A 74 -22.64 19.61 -21.49
CA MET A 74 -21.18 19.78 -21.43
C MET A 74 -20.46 19.17 -22.64
N ARG A 75 -20.85 17.95 -23.04
CA ARG A 75 -20.25 17.28 -24.20
C ARG A 75 -20.54 18.01 -25.50
N GLN A 76 -21.76 18.53 -25.68
CA GLN A 76 -22.13 19.33 -26.85
C GLN A 76 -21.35 20.65 -26.89
N LYS A 77 -21.22 21.32 -25.74
CA LYS A 77 -20.43 22.54 -25.62
C LYS A 77 -18.95 22.32 -25.96
N ALA A 78 -18.36 21.21 -25.50
CA ALA A 78 -16.99 20.84 -25.84
C ALA A 78 -16.82 20.50 -27.33
N ALA A 79 -17.80 19.81 -27.94
CA ALA A 79 -17.77 19.49 -29.37
C ALA A 79 -17.85 20.75 -30.25
N ASN A 80 -18.64 21.75 -29.82
CA ASN A 80 -18.76 23.03 -30.54
C ASN A 80 -17.49 23.87 -30.41
N ALA A 81 -16.84 23.87 -29.24
CA ALA A 81 -15.59 24.60 -29.02
C ALA A 81 -14.42 24.08 -29.89
N LEU A 82 -14.40 22.78 -30.22
CA LEU A 82 -13.36 22.18 -31.06
C LEU A 82 -13.50 22.56 -32.55
N HIS A 83 -14.68 23.01 -32.99
CA HIS A 83 -14.95 23.33 -34.40
C HIS A 83 -14.63 24.79 -34.80
N ASP A 84 -14.42 25.68 -33.82
CA ASP A 84 -14.09 27.10 -34.06
C ASP A 84 -12.57 27.39 -34.10
N GLU A 85 -11.70 26.39 -33.92
CA GLU A 85 -10.24 26.57 -34.10
C GLU A 85 -9.86 26.58 -35.60
N LYS A 86 -10.07 27.74 -36.22
CA LYS A 86 -9.45 28.14 -37.49
C LYS A 86 -7.92 28.21 -37.30
N PRO A 87 -7.10 27.62 -38.20
CA PRO A 87 -5.67 27.47 -37.97
C PRO A 87 -4.95 28.82 -38.11
N LEU A 88 -4.30 29.29 -37.04
CA LEU A 88 -3.43 30.46 -37.10
C LEU A 88 -2.08 30.22 -36.38
N SER A 89 -1.08 30.72 -37.10
CA SER A 89 0.36 30.86 -36.91
C SER A 89 0.87 31.26 -35.50
N PRO A 90 2.20 31.15 -35.26
CA PRO A 90 2.77 31.02 -33.91
C PRO A 90 3.22 32.36 -33.28
N ILE A 91 3.47 32.32 -31.95
CA ILE A 91 4.27 33.24 -31.08
C ILE A 91 3.49 34.46 -30.49
N PRO A 92 3.74 34.95 -29.23
CA PRO A 92 4.13 34.33 -27.95
C PRO A 92 3.39 34.89 -26.69
N THR A 93 3.49 34.14 -25.59
CA THR A 93 3.64 34.54 -24.17
C THR A 93 3.15 35.92 -23.70
N VAL A 94 2.04 35.96 -22.93
CA VAL A 94 1.81 36.93 -21.84
C VAL A 94 0.89 36.31 -20.76
N VAL A 95 1.34 36.38 -19.50
CA VAL A 95 0.63 36.10 -18.22
C VAL A 95 -0.27 37.31 -17.90
N PRO A 96 -1.52 37.18 -17.36
CA PRO A 96 -1.72 37.36 -15.91
C PRO A 96 -2.98 36.76 -15.24
N ASP A 97 -2.85 36.65 -13.91
CA ASP A 97 -3.86 36.66 -12.84
C ASP A 97 -5.29 37.15 -13.17
N SER A 98 -6.29 36.52 -12.54
CA SER A 98 -7.52 37.20 -12.08
C SER A 98 -8.31 36.38 -11.04
N ASN A 99 -8.47 36.97 -9.85
CA ASN A 99 -9.59 36.71 -8.93
C ASN A 99 -10.84 37.44 -9.43
N LEU A 100 -12.04 36.85 -9.30
CA LEU A 100 -13.30 37.49 -8.84
C LEU A 100 -14.55 36.59 -9.07
N SER A 101 -15.42 36.53 -8.06
CA SER A 101 -16.80 35.97 -8.03
C SER A 101 -17.82 36.94 -8.66
N PRO A 102 -19.12 36.58 -8.91
CA PRO A 102 -20.18 36.78 -7.88
C PRO A 102 -21.54 35.99 -7.99
N SER A 103 -22.30 36.03 -6.88
CA SER A 103 -23.77 36.28 -6.68
C SER A 103 -24.91 35.32 -7.12
N ALA A 104 -25.99 35.38 -6.32
CA ALA A 104 -27.22 34.57 -6.20
C ALA A 104 -28.49 35.23 -6.82
N ASP A 105 -29.63 34.48 -6.96
CA ASP A 105 -31.02 34.96 -6.67
C ASP A 105 -32.16 33.90 -6.78
N HIS A 106 -33.32 34.19 -6.13
CA HIS A 106 -34.53 33.38 -5.81
C HIS A 106 -35.80 33.64 -6.68
N SER A 107 -36.83 32.73 -6.69
CA SER A 107 -38.26 33.06 -7.00
C SER A 107 -39.33 31.98 -6.60
N ILE A 108 -40.57 32.41 -6.25
CA ILE A 108 -41.81 31.67 -5.81
C ILE A 108 -43.09 32.29 -6.51
N SER A 109 -44.23 31.56 -6.64
CA SER A 109 -45.52 31.97 -7.31
C SER A 109 -46.85 31.63 -6.56
N PRO A 110 -48.05 32.24 -6.87
CA PRO A 110 -49.39 31.90 -6.28
C PRO A 110 -50.61 31.66 -7.28
N PRO A 111 -51.86 31.32 -6.82
CA PRO A 111 -53.01 30.76 -7.63
C PRO A 111 -54.36 31.57 -7.72
N ALA A 112 -55.40 31.02 -8.39
CA ALA A 112 -56.61 31.65 -9.02
C ALA A 112 -58.02 31.46 -8.35
N MET A 113 -59.05 32.28 -8.69
CA MET A 113 -60.46 32.28 -8.16
C MET A 113 -61.62 32.44 -9.23
N ASN A 114 -62.88 32.09 -8.83
CA ASN A 114 -64.12 31.78 -9.62
C ASN A 114 -65.18 32.93 -9.84
N ASN A 115 -66.08 32.79 -10.85
CA ASN A 115 -66.88 33.85 -11.52
C ASN A 115 -68.44 33.93 -11.31
N SER A 116 -69.08 33.15 -10.45
CA SER A 116 -70.56 33.01 -10.48
C SER A 116 -71.40 34.11 -9.79
N ASN A 117 -70.82 34.91 -8.89
CA ASN A 117 -71.58 35.92 -8.11
C ASN A 117 -71.82 37.26 -8.83
N LEU A 118 -71.19 37.48 -10.00
CA LEU A 118 -71.32 38.75 -10.73
C LEU A 118 -72.67 38.89 -11.49
N GLN A 119 -73.32 37.77 -11.82
CA GLN A 119 -74.45 37.78 -12.75
C GLN A 119 -75.77 38.20 -12.08
N LEU A 120 -76.00 37.80 -10.82
CA LEU A 120 -77.22 38.11 -10.08
C LEU A 120 -77.32 39.60 -9.71
N SER A 121 -76.19 40.26 -9.44
CA SER A 121 -76.14 41.68 -9.09
C SER A 121 -76.59 42.59 -10.24
N LYS A 122 -76.41 42.14 -11.49
CA LYS A 122 -76.73 42.91 -12.69
C LYS A 122 -78.24 43.00 -12.94
N GLU A 123 -78.96 41.88 -12.82
CA GLU A 123 -80.41 41.83 -13.08
C GLU A 123 -81.23 42.65 -12.09
N THR A 124 -80.84 42.68 -10.81
CA THR A 124 -81.52 43.48 -9.78
C THR A 124 -81.39 44.98 -10.03
N MET A 125 -80.26 45.41 -10.60
CA MET A 125 -79.99 46.81 -10.91
C MET A 125 -80.82 47.29 -12.11
N ASP A 126 -80.96 46.44 -13.14
CA ASP A 126 -81.78 46.72 -14.32
C ASP A 126 -83.28 46.84 -13.97
N LEU A 127 -83.79 45.99 -13.07
CA LEU A 127 -85.19 46.06 -12.62
C LEU A 127 -85.48 47.34 -11.82
N SER A 128 -84.57 47.74 -10.93
CA SER A 128 -84.68 49.00 -10.18
C SER A 128 -84.75 50.21 -11.11
N HIS A 129 -83.91 50.22 -12.15
CA HIS A 129 -83.89 51.29 -13.15
C HIS A 129 -85.20 51.40 -13.95
N MET A 130 -85.85 50.28 -14.30
CA MET A 130 -87.15 50.30 -14.97
C MET A 130 -88.27 50.87 -14.10
N VAL A 131 -88.31 50.53 -12.80
CA VAL A 131 -89.33 51.05 -11.87
C VAL A 131 -89.19 52.56 -11.69
N GLN A 132 -87.95 53.06 -11.58
CA GLN A 132 -87.68 54.50 -11.55
C GLN A 132 -88.16 55.20 -12.82
N LEU A 133 -87.88 54.64 -13.99
CA LEU A 133 -88.30 55.20 -15.28
C LEU A 133 -89.84 55.26 -15.41
N LEU A 134 -90.54 54.23 -14.94
CA LEU A 134 -92.00 54.19 -14.97
C LEU A 134 -92.60 55.26 -14.04
N THR A 135 -92.03 55.40 -12.84
CA THR A 135 -92.43 56.42 -11.86
C THR A 135 -92.26 57.82 -12.44
N GLN A 136 -91.10 58.09 -13.07
CA GLN A 136 -90.83 59.36 -13.72
C GLN A 136 -91.79 59.66 -14.89
N LYS A 137 -92.18 58.65 -15.67
CA LYS A 137 -93.18 58.81 -16.75
C LYS A 137 -94.58 59.12 -16.22
N ILE A 138 -94.98 58.53 -15.09
CA ILE A 138 -96.27 58.83 -14.44
C ILE A 138 -96.26 60.26 -13.90
N GLU A 139 -95.14 60.71 -13.33
CA GLU A 139 -94.95 62.08 -12.84
C GLU A 139 -94.93 63.11 -14.00
N ALA A 140 -94.25 62.79 -15.10
CA ALA A 140 -94.17 63.66 -16.28
C ALA A 140 -95.55 63.87 -16.95
N ASN A 141 -96.42 62.86 -16.92
CA ASN A 141 -97.79 62.96 -17.45
C ASN A 141 -98.77 63.70 -16.51
N LYS A 142 -98.34 64.07 -15.30
CA LYS A 142 -99.14 64.87 -14.35
C LYS A 142 -99.00 66.38 -14.53
N SER A 143 -98.09 66.87 -15.38
CA SER A 143 -97.87 68.32 -15.52
C SER A 143 -98.44 68.88 -16.83
N PRO A 144 -99.34 69.89 -16.79
CA PRO A 144 -99.98 70.43 -17.98
C PRO A 144 -99.03 71.34 -18.79
N MET A 145 -98.96 71.02 -20.08
CA MET A 145 -98.30 71.71 -21.19
C MET A 145 -98.50 73.24 -21.16
N ASN A 146 -97.40 73.99 -21.01
CA ASN A 146 -97.38 75.46 -21.02
C ASN A 146 -96.17 75.94 -21.85
N GLY A 147 -96.43 76.61 -22.99
CA GLY A 147 -95.46 77.50 -23.65
C GLY A 147 -95.10 77.24 -25.11
N MET A 148 -95.74 77.99 -26.02
CA MET A 148 -95.23 78.46 -27.31
C MET A 148 -96.10 79.67 -27.70
N GLU A 149 -95.64 80.79 -28.26
CA GLU A 149 -94.32 81.39 -28.46
C GLU A 149 -94.58 82.84 -28.90
N GLN A 150 -93.62 83.72 -28.66
CA GLN A 150 -93.67 85.16 -28.88
C GLN A 150 -92.90 85.48 -30.18
N VAL A 151 -93.49 86.14 -31.18
CA VAL A 151 -92.75 86.86 -32.23
C VAL A 151 -93.49 88.16 -32.59
N ASP A 152 -92.70 89.23 -32.60
CA ASP A 152 -93.05 90.64 -32.73
C ASP A 152 -93.43 91.12 -34.15
N ASP A 153 -94.15 92.25 -34.14
CA ASP A 153 -94.09 93.40 -35.08
C ASP A 153 -94.63 93.26 -36.52
N LEU A 154 -95.77 93.91 -36.80
CA LEU A 154 -95.84 94.94 -37.85
C LEU A 154 -97.17 95.72 -37.79
N ASN A 155 -97.04 97.04 -37.64
CA ASN A 155 -98.05 98.08 -37.82
C ASN A 155 -98.97 97.88 -39.05
N GLN A 156 -100.30 98.06 -38.89
CA GLN A 156 -101.07 99.18 -39.49
C GLN A 156 -102.61 98.96 -39.44
N LYS A 157 -103.27 99.92 -38.77
CA LYS A 157 -104.35 100.79 -39.31
C LYS A 157 -105.71 100.18 -39.72
N VAL A 158 -106.76 100.71 -39.07
CA VAL A 158 -108.21 100.77 -39.46
C VAL A 158 -108.95 99.43 -39.36
N GLY A 159 -110.15 99.26 -38.78
CA GLY A 159 -111.15 100.15 -38.21
C GLY A 159 -112.53 99.48 -38.36
N ILE A 160 -113.28 99.45 -37.24
CA ILE A 160 -114.75 99.44 -37.09
C ILE A 160 -115.60 98.24 -37.60
N SER A 161 -116.34 97.62 -36.65
CA SER A 161 -117.83 97.50 -36.60
C SER A 161 -118.40 96.07 -36.46
N SER A 162 -119.27 95.91 -35.44
CA SER A 162 -120.59 95.25 -35.46
C SER A 162 -120.73 93.75 -35.81
N LEU A 163 -121.77 93.00 -35.43
CA LEU A 163 -122.83 92.98 -34.42
C LEU A 163 -123.65 91.70 -34.77
N ALA A 164 -124.40 91.19 -33.80
CA ALA A 164 -125.71 90.53 -33.98
C ALA A 164 -125.83 88.98 -33.95
N SER A 165 -126.75 88.59 -33.04
CA SER A 165 -127.79 87.55 -33.14
C SER A 165 -127.39 86.10 -32.82
N GLY A 166 -128.06 85.33 -31.94
CA GLY A 166 -129.34 85.50 -31.24
C GLY A 166 -130.21 84.23 -31.33
N GLY A 167 -130.62 83.68 -30.18
CA GLY A 167 -131.79 82.78 -29.98
C GLY A 167 -131.55 81.26 -30.08
N ARG A 168 -132.28 80.35 -29.41
CA ARG A 168 -133.34 80.37 -28.36
C ARG A 168 -133.64 78.88 -27.98
N LEU A 169 -133.83 78.57 -26.68
CA LEU A 169 -134.77 77.59 -26.03
C LEU A 169 -134.76 76.09 -26.48
N LEU A 170 -134.81 75.02 -25.64
CA LEU A 170 -135.73 74.64 -24.53
C LEU A 170 -135.28 73.21 -23.96
N PRO A 171 -136.02 72.48 -23.09
CA PRO A 171 -135.51 71.92 -21.82
C PRO A 171 -135.42 70.37 -21.75
N MET A 172 -134.48 69.81 -20.98
CA MET A 172 -134.56 68.43 -20.45
C MET A 172 -133.97 68.39 -19.03
N LEU A 173 -134.72 68.98 -18.10
CA LEU A 173 -134.37 69.03 -16.69
C LEU A 173 -135.11 67.91 -15.96
N ASP A 174 -134.64 66.66 -16.10
CA ASP A 174 -135.01 65.56 -15.18
C ASP A 174 -134.08 64.32 -15.21
N GLN A 175 -133.08 64.26 -16.10
CA GLN A 175 -132.15 63.11 -16.21
C GLN A 175 -130.89 63.24 -15.31
N SER A 176 -130.57 64.45 -14.85
CA SER A 176 -129.37 64.71 -14.05
C SER A 176 -129.47 64.16 -12.63
N LYS A 177 -130.68 64.05 -12.07
CA LYS A 177 -130.87 63.56 -10.70
C LYS A 177 -130.63 62.05 -10.57
N THR A 178 -131.02 61.25 -11.58
CA THR A 178 -130.76 59.81 -11.60
C THR A 178 -129.30 59.49 -11.92
N GLN A 179 -128.66 60.23 -12.85
CA GLN A 179 -127.23 60.08 -13.12
C GLN A 179 -126.37 60.44 -11.92
N PHE A 180 -126.74 61.47 -11.15
CA PHE A 180 -125.97 61.86 -9.97
C PHE A 180 -126.07 60.83 -8.83
N VAL A 181 -127.23 60.18 -8.66
CA VAL A 181 -127.38 59.08 -7.70
C VAL A 181 -126.59 57.85 -8.14
N GLN A 182 -126.59 57.52 -9.44
CA GLN A 182 -125.79 56.42 -9.96
C GLN A 182 -124.28 56.67 -9.83
N LEU A 183 -123.81 57.87 -10.20
CA LEU A 183 -122.41 58.26 -9.99
C LEU A 183 -122.03 58.25 -8.51
N SER A 184 -122.92 58.71 -7.62
CA SER A 184 -122.66 58.70 -6.19
C SER A 184 -122.51 57.27 -5.64
N ASN A 185 -123.27 56.31 -6.17
CA ASN A 185 -123.13 54.89 -5.80
C ASN A 185 -121.84 54.29 -6.36
N GLU A 186 -121.50 54.56 -7.62
CA GLU A 186 -120.25 54.09 -8.25
C GLU A 186 -119.00 54.68 -7.55
N VAL A 187 -119.06 55.95 -7.16
CA VAL A 187 -117.99 56.61 -6.38
C VAL A 187 -117.89 56.00 -4.97
N ALA A 188 -119.00 55.65 -4.33
CA ALA A 188 -118.99 54.97 -3.04
C ALA A 188 -118.40 53.55 -3.14
N GLU A 189 -118.74 52.80 -4.20
CA GLU A 189 -118.15 51.48 -4.48
C GLU A 189 -116.65 51.58 -4.75
N LEU A 190 -116.21 52.53 -5.57
CA LEU A 190 -114.80 52.79 -5.82
C LEU A 190 -114.06 53.19 -4.55
N SER A 191 -114.69 54.00 -3.68
CA SER A 191 -114.11 54.38 -2.41
C SER A 191 -113.94 53.17 -1.48
N ASN A 192 -114.91 52.25 -1.43
CA ASN A 192 -114.80 51.00 -0.68
C ASN A 192 -113.72 50.07 -1.25
N ILE A 193 -113.57 49.98 -2.58
CA ILE A 193 -112.51 49.20 -3.23
C ILE A 193 -111.14 49.80 -2.90
N ILE A 194 -110.99 51.12 -2.95
CA ILE A 194 -109.73 51.81 -2.61
C ILE A 194 -109.35 51.56 -1.15
N GLU A 195 -110.30 51.64 -0.21
CA GLU A 195 -110.02 51.35 1.20
C GLU A 195 -109.67 49.87 1.43
N THR A 196 -110.30 48.96 0.68
CA THR A 196 -109.95 47.52 0.71
C THR A 196 -108.54 47.29 0.15
N ILE A 197 -108.17 47.94 -0.95
CA ILE A 197 -106.83 47.85 -1.55
C ILE A 197 -105.79 48.45 -0.60
N LYS A 198 -106.05 49.61 0.02
CA LYS A 198 -105.16 50.19 1.03
C LYS A 198 -104.92 49.24 2.19
N SER A 199 -105.99 48.63 2.72
CA SER A 199 -105.89 47.63 3.79
C SER A 199 -105.03 46.42 3.37
N LYS A 200 -105.23 45.90 2.16
CA LYS A 200 -104.42 44.79 1.63
C LYS A 200 -102.97 45.17 1.35
N VAL A 201 -102.71 46.40 0.89
CA VAL A 201 -101.34 46.92 0.71
C VAL A 201 -100.63 47.05 2.05
N THR A 202 -101.31 47.48 3.12
CA THR A 202 -100.73 47.52 4.46
C THR A 202 -100.42 46.14 5.03
N GLU A 203 -101.27 45.13 4.76
CA GLU A 203 -101.02 43.73 5.13
C GLU A 203 -99.80 43.16 4.39
N VAL A 204 -99.66 43.45 3.10
CA VAL A 204 -98.50 43.04 2.28
C VAL A 204 -97.22 43.76 2.73
N SER A 205 -97.29 45.02 3.17
CA SER A 205 -96.11 45.71 3.74
C SER A 205 -95.66 45.09 5.07
N GLY A 206 -96.59 44.61 5.90
CA GLY A 206 -96.26 43.84 7.11
C GLY A 206 -95.57 42.52 6.78
N LEU A 207 -96.07 41.79 5.77
CA LEU A 207 -95.42 40.58 5.27
C LEU A 207 -94.02 40.85 4.71
N SER A 208 -93.79 42.02 4.09
CA SER A 208 -92.45 42.40 3.62
C SER A 208 -91.47 42.57 4.78
N GLU A 209 -91.89 43.13 5.91
CA GLU A 209 -91.05 43.28 7.11
C GLU A 209 -90.71 41.91 7.71
N GLU A 210 -91.72 41.03 7.87
CA GLU A 210 -91.53 39.65 8.34
C GLU A 210 -90.57 38.85 7.42
N VAL A 211 -90.67 39.03 6.10
CA VAL A 211 -89.76 38.39 5.14
C VAL A 211 -88.33 38.93 5.26
N THR A 212 -88.16 40.23 5.55
CA THR A 212 -86.82 40.80 5.80
C THR A 212 -86.23 40.32 7.12
N GLU A 213 -87.03 40.21 8.18
CA GLU A 213 -86.61 39.64 9.46
C GLU A 213 -86.22 38.17 9.30
N LEU A 214 -87.05 37.38 8.61
CA LEU A 214 -86.76 35.98 8.31
C LEU A 214 -85.46 35.82 7.50
N ARG A 215 -85.22 36.69 6.51
CA ARG A 215 -83.96 36.70 5.75
C ARG A 215 -82.77 36.97 6.67
N ASN A 216 -82.88 37.93 7.58
CA ASN A 216 -81.82 38.22 8.56
C ASN A 216 -81.58 37.03 9.50
N VAL A 217 -82.63 36.38 10.00
CA VAL A 217 -82.52 35.17 10.83
C VAL A 217 -81.83 34.04 10.06
N ILE A 218 -82.20 33.80 8.80
CA ILE A 218 -81.56 32.79 7.95
C ILE A 218 -80.08 33.11 7.73
N GLN A 219 -79.73 34.38 7.52
CA GLN A 219 -78.32 34.79 7.37
C GLN A 219 -77.51 34.57 8.65
N ILE A 220 -78.05 34.94 9.81
CA ILE A 220 -77.41 34.71 11.11
C ILE A 220 -77.24 33.20 11.36
N LEU A 221 -78.27 32.40 11.10
CA LEU A 221 -78.22 30.96 11.28
C LEU A 221 -77.19 30.32 10.34
N THR A 222 -77.16 30.75 9.07
CA THR A 222 -76.18 30.28 8.08
C THR A 222 -74.77 30.60 8.54
N HIS A 223 -74.52 31.83 9.01
CA HIS A 223 -73.21 32.22 9.53
C HIS A 223 -72.82 31.41 10.78
N HIS A 224 -73.75 31.15 11.69
CA HIS A 224 -73.49 30.37 12.89
C HIS A 224 -73.17 28.89 12.58
N VAL A 225 -73.90 28.29 11.63
CA VAL A 225 -73.65 26.91 11.17
C VAL A 225 -72.28 26.80 10.50
N VAL A 226 -71.91 27.77 9.64
CA VAL A 226 -70.58 27.81 9.03
C VAL A 226 -69.48 27.92 10.09
N ASN A 227 -69.62 28.83 11.07
CA ASN A 227 -68.65 28.98 12.15
C ASN A 227 -68.53 27.70 13.01
N LEU A 228 -69.64 27.00 13.27
CA LEU A 228 -69.62 25.72 13.99
C LEU A 228 -68.87 24.64 13.19
N PHE A 229 -69.11 24.52 11.89
CA PHE A 229 -68.37 23.58 11.04
C PHE A 229 -66.89 23.93 10.93
N GLU A 230 -66.54 25.21 10.77
CA GLU A 230 -65.15 25.67 10.75
C GLU A 230 -64.46 25.41 12.10
N GLN A 231 -65.16 25.61 13.21
CA GLN A 231 -64.61 25.35 14.54
C GLN A 231 -64.42 23.85 14.81
N ASP A 232 -65.40 23.02 14.43
CA ASP A 232 -65.36 21.56 14.60
C ASP A 232 -64.22 20.96 13.77
N THR A 233 -64.16 21.29 12.48
CA THR A 233 -63.07 20.87 11.59
C THR A 233 -61.70 21.36 12.07
N ARG A 234 -61.59 22.61 12.55
CA ARG A 234 -60.34 23.13 13.12
C ARG A 234 -59.93 22.40 14.40
N SER A 235 -60.90 22.01 15.24
CA SER A 235 -60.64 21.27 16.48
C SER A 235 -60.20 19.82 16.20
N GLU A 236 -60.83 19.14 15.24
CA GLU A 236 -60.48 17.79 14.81
C GLU A 236 -59.11 17.76 14.13
N VAL A 237 -58.83 18.75 13.25
CA VAL A 237 -57.50 18.90 12.64
C VAL A 237 -56.44 19.14 13.70
N ALA A 238 -56.69 20.00 14.69
CA ALA A 238 -55.74 20.25 15.77
C ALA A 238 -55.48 19.00 16.62
N ALA A 239 -56.53 18.24 16.96
CA ALA A 239 -56.40 16.98 17.71
C ALA A 239 -55.58 15.94 16.94
N THR A 240 -55.83 15.80 15.63
CA THR A 240 -55.09 14.88 14.76
C THR A 240 -53.63 15.28 14.61
N LEU A 241 -53.34 16.58 14.55
CA LEU A 241 -51.98 17.11 14.45
C LEU A 241 -51.17 16.85 15.73
N VAL A 242 -51.79 17.01 16.90
CA VAL A 242 -51.19 16.65 18.20
C VAL A 242 -50.90 15.14 18.28
N PHE A 243 -51.85 14.30 17.83
CA PHE A 243 -51.66 12.86 17.80
C PHE A 243 -50.48 12.45 16.89
N LEU A 244 -50.43 12.98 15.67
CA LEU A 244 -49.33 12.74 14.73
C LEU A 244 -47.98 13.21 15.27
N HIS A 245 -47.93 14.36 15.93
CA HIS A 245 -46.70 14.85 16.54
C HIS A 245 -46.17 13.88 17.61
N ARG A 246 -47.06 13.33 18.44
CA ARG A 246 -46.72 12.34 19.46
C ARG A 246 -46.21 11.02 18.87
N GLU A 247 -46.84 10.54 17.81
CA GLU A 247 -46.39 9.34 17.07
C GLU A 247 -45.00 9.54 16.46
N ILE A 248 -44.77 10.71 15.84
CA ILE A 248 -43.46 11.06 15.26
C ILE A 248 -42.37 11.14 16.36
N GLU A 249 -42.69 11.71 17.52
CA GLU A 249 -41.76 11.80 18.64
C GLU A 249 -41.44 10.42 19.23
N SER A 250 -42.44 9.54 19.37
CA SER A 250 -42.23 8.14 19.78
C SER A 250 -41.35 7.38 18.80
N ALA A 251 -41.64 7.48 17.50
CA ALA A 251 -40.84 6.85 16.46
C ALA A 251 -39.40 7.39 16.42
N ALA A 252 -39.20 8.69 16.66
CA ALA A 252 -37.86 9.27 16.73
C ALA A 252 -37.03 8.73 17.91
N ILE A 253 -37.66 8.48 19.06
CA ILE A 253 -37.02 7.85 20.22
C ILE A 253 -36.62 6.40 19.90
N GLU A 254 -37.50 5.63 19.25
CA GLU A 254 -37.21 4.26 18.82
C GLU A 254 -36.06 4.20 17.79
N VAL A 255 -36.08 5.08 16.79
CA VAL A 255 -35.01 5.18 15.79
C VAL A 255 -33.67 5.53 16.45
N LYS A 256 -33.68 6.42 17.44
CA LYS A 256 -32.47 6.75 18.22
C LYS A 256 -31.98 5.55 19.03
N GLY A 257 -32.88 4.77 19.62
CA GLY A 257 -32.56 3.52 20.31
C GLY A 257 -31.92 2.48 19.38
N LEU A 258 -32.52 2.25 18.22
CA LEU A 258 -32.01 1.34 17.19
C LEU A 258 -30.63 1.76 16.68
N LYS A 259 -30.41 3.06 16.47
CA LYS A 259 -29.10 3.59 16.07
C LYS A 259 -28.02 3.21 17.08
N ASN A 260 -28.27 3.42 18.38
CA ASN A 260 -27.32 3.06 19.43
C ASN A 260 -27.04 1.54 19.48
N VAL A 261 -28.05 0.70 19.23
CA VAL A 261 -27.88 -0.76 19.14
C VAL A 261 -27.00 -1.13 17.94
N ILE A 262 -27.23 -0.51 16.78
CA ILE A 262 -26.42 -0.74 15.57
C ILE A 262 -24.96 -0.36 15.82
N GLU A 263 -24.71 0.81 16.42
CA GLU A 263 -23.35 1.27 16.76
C GLU A 263 -22.66 0.28 17.73
N THR A 264 -23.39 -0.20 18.73
CA THR A 264 -22.87 -1.20 19.69
C THR A 264 -22.53 -2.52 19.01
N VAL A 265 -23.40 -3.01 18.11
CA VAL A 265 -23.16 -4.25 17.36
C VAL A 265 -21.98 -4.09 16.42
N GLN A 266 -21.88 -2.97 15.70
CA GLN A 266 -20.74 -2.68 14.83
C GLN A 266 -19.42 -2.67 15.60
N GLN A 267 -19.38 -2.03 16.77
CA GLN A 267 -18.19 -2.01 17.61
C GLN A 267 -17.80 -3.41 18.10
N LYS A 268 -18.78 -4.22 18.53
CA LYS A 268 -18.51 -5.62 18.92
C LYS A 268 -18.05 -6.49 17.76
N VAL A 269 -18.61 -6.31 16.56
CA VAL A 269 -18.17 -7.05 15.37
C VAL A 269 -16.73 -6.71 15.04
N VAL A 270 -16.33 -5.43 15.09
CA VAL A 270 -14.94 -5.02 14.87
C VAL A 270 -14.01 -5.62 15.93
N GLU A 271 -14.38 -5.57 17.21
CA GLU A 271 -13.57 -6.15 18.29
C GLU A 271 -13.40 -7.67 18.19
N VAL A 272 -14.46 -8.40 17.84
CA VAL A 272 -14.42 -9.87 17.67
C VAL A 272 -13.59 -10.23 16.44
N SER A 273 -13.81 -9.54 15.32
CA SER A 273 -13.05 -9.76 14.08
C SER A 273 -11.56 -9.50 14.28
N LEU A 274 -11.20 -8.46 15.05
CA LEU A 274 -9.81 -8.13 15.33
C LEU A 274 -9.16 -9.18 16.24
N ARG A 275 -9.86 -9.62 17.29
CA ARG A 275 -9.33 -10.61 18.25
C ARG A 275 -9.14 -11.99 17.62
N ASP A 276 -10.13 -12.48 16.87
CA ASP A 276 -10.07 -13.83 16.30
C ASP A 276 -9.04 -13.89 15.16
N LEU A 277 -9.01 -12.87 14.28
CA LEU A 277 -8.07 -12.82 13.18
C LEU A 277 -6.63 -12.56 13.65
N GLN A 278 -6.41 -11.67 14.63
CA GLN A 278 -5.07 -11.53 15.23
C GLN A 278 -4.64 -12.81 15.94
N GLY A 279 -5.53 -13.46 16.69
CA GLY A 279 -5.22 -14.69 17.41
C GLY A 279 -4.79 -15.81 16.48
N GLU A 280 -5.56 -16.09 15.43
CA GLU A 280 -5.24 -17.13 14.44
C GLU A 280 -4.00 -16.82 13.62
N ILE A 281 -3.82 -15.56 13.18
CA ILE A 281 -2.63 -15.17 12.44
C ILE A 281 -1.39 -15.25 13.33
N LEU A 282 -1.45 -14.79 14.58
CA LEU A 282 -0.32 -14.92 15.50
C LEU A 282 -0.01 -16.39 15.75
N ALA A 283 -1.02 -17.21 16.08
CA ALA A 283 -0.84 -18.64 16.35
C ALA A 283 -0.23 -19.37 15.16
N SER A 284 -0.76 -19.13 13.94
CA SER A 284 -0.25 -19.74 12.71
C SER A 284 1.16 -19.26 12.37
N THR A 285 1.47 -17.99 12.59
CA THR A 285 2.81 -17.42 12.35
C THR A 285 3.82 -17.97 13.36
N THR A 286 3.42 -18.11 14.63
CA THR A 286 4.24 -18.74 15.68
C THR A 286 4.50 -20.21 15.38
N GLU A 287 3.49 -20.98 14.96
CA GLU A 287 3.67 -22.38 14.59
C GLU A 287 4.60 -22.53 13.37
N LEU A 288 4.42 -21.70 12.34
CA LEU A 288 5.29 -21.68 11.16
C LEU A 288 6.74 -21.35 11.53
N LEU A 289 6.96 -20.36 12.39
CA LEU A 289 8.30 -19.99 12.88
C LEU A 289 8.92 -21.14 13.68
N ASN A 290 8.17 -21.80 14.56
CA ASN A 290 8.67 -22.95 15.30
C ASN A 290 9.07 -24.10 14.38
N ARG A 291 8.24 -24.45 13.38
CA ARG A 291 8.59 -25.47 12.39
C ARG A 291 9.87 -25.12 11.61
N ARG A 292 10.04 -23.83 11.27
CA ARG A 292 11.23 -23.36 10.55
C ARG A 292 12.48 -23.43 11.43
N CYS A 293 12.36 -23.07 12.71
CA CYS A 293 13.44 -23.20 13.69
C CYS A 293 13.82 -24.66 13.92
N GLU A 294 12.85 -25.57 14.03
CA GLU A 294 13.10 -27.02 14.16
C GLU A 294 13.82 -27.59 12.93
N SER A 295 13.34 -27.26 11.72
CA SER A 295 14.01 -27.67 10.48
C SER A 295 15.44 -27.14 10.40
N THR A 296 15.64 -25.86 10.71
CA THR A 296 16.97 -25.23 10.66
C THR A 296 17.90 -25.83 11.72
N SER A 297 17.37 -26.15 12.90
CA SER A 297 18.11 -26.82 13.98
C SER A 297 18.58 -28.22 13.54
N LEU A 298 17.72 -28.98 12.87
CA LEU A 298 18.08 -30.28 12.31
C LEU A 298 19.16 -30.18 11.23
N ASP A 299 19.05 -29.20 10.34
CA ASP A 299 20.04 -28.94 9.29
C ASP A 299 21.40 -28.57 9.90
N ILE A 300 21.41 -27.70 10.91
CA ILE A 300 22.62 -27.33 11.66
C ILE A 300 23.23 -28.57 12.33
N GLN A 301 22.42 -29.44 12.94
CA GLN A 301 22.90 -30.67 13.57
C GLN A 301 23.53 -31.63 12.55
N ASN A 302 22.93 -31.76 11.36
CA ASN A 302 23.48 -32.56 10.27
C ASN A 302 24.80 -31.97 9.76
N LEU A 303 24.88 -30.64 9.65
CA LEU A 303 26.09 -29.94 9.24
C LEU A 303 27.23 -30.12 10.25
N TYR A 304 26.92 -30.10 11.55
CA TYR A 304 27.89 -30.44 12.60
C TYR A 304 28.42 -31.88 12.48
N LYS A 305 27.55 -32.86 12.17
CA LYS A 305 27.98 -34.25 11.95
C LYS A 305 28.91 -34.37 10.75
N VAL A 306 28.58 -33.70 9.64
CA VAL A 306 29.43 -33.69 8.43
C VAL A 306 30.77 -33.03 8.70
N ASN A 307 30.78 -31.88 9.39
CA ASN A 307 32.03 -31.21 9.77
C ASN A 307 32.88 -32.08 10.70
N HIS A 308 32.27 -32.74 11.68
CA HIS A 308 32.99 -33.65 12.57
C HIS A 308 33.64 -34.80 11.78
N LEU A 309 32.92 -35.39 10.82
CA LEU A 309 33.45 -36.43 9.93
C LEU A 309 34.59 -35.91 9.04
N HIS A 310 34.48 -34.69 8.50
CA HIS A 310 35.56 -34.07 7.73
C HIS A 310 36.80 -33.80 8.58
N THR A 311 36.64 -33.29 9.80
CA THR A 311 37.74 -33.11 10.74
C THR A 311 38.41 -34.44 11.06
N GLN A 312 37.63 -35.51 11.30
CA GLN A 312 38.17 -36.85 11.52
C GLN A 312 39.00 -37.33 10.31
N LYS A 313 38.45 -37.23 9.09
CA LYS A 313 39.16 -37.62 7.86
C LYS A 313 40.42 -36.78 7.62
N ALA A 314 40.40 -35.51 7.96
CA ALA A 314 41.58 -34.64 7.87
C ALA A 314 42.68 -35.11 8.82
N THR A 315 42.33 -35.48 10.06
CA THR A 315 43.29 -36.06 11.02
C THR A 315 43.83 -37.41 10.55
N GLU A 316 42.98 -38.28 9.97
CA GLU A 316 43.41 -39.55 9.39
C GLU A 316 44.39 -39.33 8.22
N LEU A 317 44.11 -38.38 7.32
CA LEU A 317 45.02 -38.01 6.23
C LEU A 317 46.34 -37.45 6.76
N GLN A 318 46.30 -36.61 7.79
CA GLN A 318 47.49 -36.07 8.44
C GLN A 318 48.38 -37.19 8.99
N ASN A 319 47.80 -38.17 9.68
CA ASN A 319 48.54 -39.33 10.18
C ASN A 319 49.16 -40.17 9.04
N VAL A 320 48.46 -40.32 7.91
CA VAL A 320 49.00 -41.00 6.72
C VAL A 320 50.17 -40.21 6.13
N ILE A 321 50.05 -38.89 6.01
CA ILE A 321 51.13 -38.02 5.52
C ILE A 321 52.36 -38.15 6.42
N GLU A 322 52.20 -38.08 7.74
CA GLU A 322 53.30 -38.25 8.69
C GLU A 322 53.96 -39.63 8.56
N THR A 323 53.15 -40.68 8.41
CA THR A 323 53.67 -42.04 8.19
C THR A 323 54.45 -42.17 6.88
N VAL A 324 53.96 -41.54 5.81
CA VAL A 324 54.65 -41.52 4.50
C VAL A 324 55.94 -40.71 4.59
N GLN A 325 55.91 -39.53 5.22
CA GLN A 325 57.10 -38.71 5.44
C GLN A 325 58.17 -39.49 6.23
N GLN A 326 57.78 -40.16 7.31
CA GLN A 326 58.67 -41.01 8.09
C GLN A 326 59.29 -42.13 7.24
N LYS A 327 58.48 -42.82 6.42
CA LYS A 327 58.97 -43.86 5.51
C LYS A 327 59.88 -43.33 4.41
N VAL A 328 59.60 -42.14 3.86
CA VAL A 328 60.47 -41.50 2.86
C VAL A 328 61.83 -41.17 3.47
N VAL A 329 61.86 -40.67 4.70
CA VAL A 329 63.11 -40.45 5.45
C VAL A 329 63.86 -41.78 5.64
N GLU A 330 63.19 -42.83 6.13
CA GLU A 330 63.83 -44.14 6.30
C GLU A 330 64.37 -44.75 4.99
N VAL A 331 63.65 -44.62 3.88
CA VAL A 331 64.10 -45.12 2.57
C VAL A 331 65.28 -44.31 2.07
N SER A 332 65.23 -42.98 2.17
CA SER A 332 66.34 -42.10 1.80
C SER A 332 67.58 -42.40 2.64
N GLU A 333 67.43 -42.63 3.94
CA GLU A 333 68.53 -43.04 4.82
C GLU A 333 69.10 -44.41 4.45
N ARG A 334 68.26 -45.39 4.08
CA ARG A 334 68.74 -46.71 3.62
C ARG A 334 69.50 -46.63 2.31
N ASP A 335 69.01 -45.87 1.33
CA ASP A 335 69.65 -45.71 0.02
C ASP A 335 70.97 -44.95 0.16
N LEU A 336 70.98 -43.84 0.93
CA LEU A 336 72.21 -43.09 1.20
C LEU A 336 73.24 -43.95 1.96
N ARG A 337 72.77 -44.77 2.91
CA ARG A 337 73.65 -45.70 3.65
C ARG A 337 74.20 -46.80 2.73
N GLY A 338 73.41 -47.28 1.77
CA GLY A 338 73.84 -48.24 0.75
C GLY A 338 74.89 -47.67 -0.20
N GLU A 339 74.69 -46.44 -0.69
CA GLU A 339 75.66 -45.73 -1.53
C GLU A 339 76.95 -45.40 -0.79
N ILE A 340 76.85 -44.95 0.48
CA ILE A 340 78.02 -44.70 1.33
C ILE A 340 78.79 -46.00 1.60
N LEU A 341 78.10 -47.11 1.92
CA LEU A 341 78.76 -48.40 2.12
C LEU A 341 79.46 -48.90 0.85
N THR A 342 78.83 -48.74 -0.30
CA THR A 342 79.40 -49.14 -1.60
C THR A 342 80.64 -48.30 -1.92
N SER A 343 80.53 -46.97 -1.80
CA SER A 343 81.64 -46.04 -2.03
C SER A 343 82.78 -46.23 -1.03
N THR A 344 82.45 -46.50 0.24
CA THR A 344 83.45 -46.77 1.29
C THR A 344 84.17 -48.10 1.02
N THR A 345 83.45 -49.13 0.55
CA THR A 345 84.05 -50.42 0.19
C THR A 345 84.96 -50.28 -1.02
N GLU A 346 84.55 -49.52 -2.03
CA GLU A 346 85.36 -49.25 -3.23
C GLU A 346 86.62 -48.44 -2.89
N LEU A 347 86.50 -47.41 -2.04
CA LEU A 347 87.65 -46.65 -1.54
C LEU A 347 88.59 -47.51 -0.68
N LEU A 348 88.06 -48.41 0.15
CA LEU A 348 88.87 -49.35 0.93
C LEU A 348 89.62 -50.32 0.00
N ASN A 349 88.97 -50.86 -1.03
CA ASN A 349 89.63 -51.72 -2.01
C ASN A 349 90.73 -50.96 -2.78
N GLN A 350 90.46 -49.73 -3.23
CA GLN A 350 91.47 -48.89 -3.87
C GLN A 350 92.65 -48.58 -2.94
N ARG A 351 92.36 -48.35 -1.65
CA ARG A 351 93.39 -48.12 -0.63
C ARG A 351 94.21 -49.40 -0.39
N ASP A 352 93.59 -50.56 -0.33
CA ASP A 352 94.28 -51.85 -0.14
C ASP A 352 95.14 -52.22 -1.35
N GLU A 353 94.70 -51.91 -2.57
CA GLU A 353 95.50 -52.02 -3.79
C GLU A 353 96.70 -51.05 -3.79
N SER A 354 96.47 -49.79 -3.41
CA SER A 354 97.52 -48.77 -3.26
C SER A 354 98.55 -49.16 -2.20
N ILE A 355 98.09 -49.62 -1.03
CA ILE A 355 98.94 -50.11 0.06
C ILE A 355 99.70 -51.37 -0.39
N SER A 356 99.07 -52.30 -1.11
CA SER A 356 99.78 -53.46 -1.68
C SER A 356 100.90 -53.04 -2.63
N LEU A 357 100.65 -52.04 -3.48
CA LEU A 357 101.65 -51.51 -4.41
C LEU A 357 102.79 -50.81 -3.67
N GLU A 358 102.47 -50.05 -2.62
CA GLU A 358 103.45 -49.38 -1.76
C GLU A 358 104.28 -50.37 -0.97
N ILE A 359 103.67 -51.42 -0.40
CA ILE A 359 104.37 -52.55 0.25
C ILE A 359 105.27 -53.27 -0.75
N GLN A 360 104.84 -53.46 -2.00
CA GLN A 360 105.66 -54.07 -3.04
C GLN A 360 106.87 -53.20 -3.39
N ASN A 361 106.68 -51.89 -3.47
CA ASN A 361 107.76 -50.92 -3.70
C ASN A 361 108.71 -50.84 -2.51
N LEU A 362 108.20 -50.88 -1.28
CA LEU A 362 108.99 -50.98 -0.06
C LEU A 362 109.74 -52.31 0.03
N HIS A 363 109.18 -53.43 -0.43
CA HIS A 363 109.90 -54.70 -0.53
C HIS A 363 111.06 -54.61 -1.52
N LYS A 364 110.88 -53.96 -2.67
CA LYS A 364 111.97 -53.69 -3.62
C LYS A 364 113.03 -52.76 -3.01
N GLY A 365 112.60 -51.72 -2.30
CA GLY A 365 113.48 -50.78 -1.61
C GLY A 365 114.27 -51.45 -0.48
N ASN A 366 113.62 -52.28 0.32
CA ASN A 366 114.24 -53.08 1.37
C ASN A 366 115.19 -54.12 0.80
N HIS A 367 114.89 -54.75 -0.33
CA HIS A 367 115.85 -55.67 -0.95
C HIS A 367 117.15 -54.94 -1.36
N LEU A 368 117.02 -53.73 -1.90
CA LEU A 368 118.16 -52.86 -2.21
C LEU A 368 118.88 -52.37 -0.94
N HIS A 369 118.14 -52.09 0.13
CA HIS A 369 118.71 -51.68 1.42
C HIS A 369 119.41 -52.85 2.12
N THR A 370 118.85 -54.06 2.10
CA THR A 370 119.51 -55.28 2.60
C THR A 370 120.78 -55.55 1.81
N GLN A 371 120.79 -55.33 0.49
CA GLN A 371 122.00 -55.43 -0.32
C GLN A 371 123.07 -54.41 0.09
N LYS A 372 122.67 -53.15 0.33
CA LYS A 372 123.57 -52.10 0.86
C LYS A 372 124.00 -52.34 2.31
N VAL A 373 123.15 -52.94 3.14
CA VAL A 373 123.46 -53.31 4.53
C VAL A 373 124.46 -54.45 4.53
N VAL A 374 124.39 -55.43 3.62
CA VAL A 374 125.43 -56.45 3.47
C VAL A 374 126.77 -55.83 3.02
N GLU A 375 126.74 -54.85 2.10
CA GLU A 375 127.94 -54.10 1.73
C GLU A 375 128.51 -53.27 2.90
N LEU A 376 127.66 -52.59 3.66
CA LEU A 376 128.04 -51.83 4.85
C LEU A 376 128.47 -52.75 6.01
N GLN A 377 127.91 -53.95 6.14
CA GLN A 377 128.31 -54.95 7.13
C GLN A 377 129.75 -55.41 6.86
N ASN A 378 130.13 -55.61 5.60
CA ASN A 378 131.51 -55.90 5.20
C ASN A 378 132.47 -54.72 5.50
N VAL A 379 131.99 -53.47 5.36
CA VAL A 379 132.76 -52.27 5.74
C VAL A 379 132.87 -52.12 7.26
N ILE A 380 131.80 -52.42 8.02
CA ILE A 380 131.75 -52.36 9.48
C ILE A 380 132.61 -53.46 10.10
N GLU A 381 132.66 -54.66 9.53
CA GLU A 381 133.57 -55.73 9.97
C GLU A 381 135.04 -55.32 9.75
N THR A 382 135.32 -54.61 8.65
CA THR A 382 136.64 -54.02 8.35
C THR A 382 137.00 -52.83 9.29
N VAL A 383 136.00 -52.08 9.77
CA VAL A 383 136.18 -50.95 10.70
C VAL A 383 136.22 -51.42 12.16
N GLN A 384 135.46 -52.44 12.55
CA GLN A 384 135.48 -53.05 13.89
C GLN A 384 136.80 -53.79 14.15
N GLN A 385 137.43 -54.33 13.10
CA GLN A 385 138.79 -54.86 13.17
C GLN A 385 139.88 -53.77 13.32
N LYS A 386 139.56 -52.49 13.07
CA LYS A 386 140.43 -51.31 13.29
C LYS A 386 140.09 -50.48 14.53
N VAL A 387 138.87 -50.60 15.08
CA VAL A 387 138.40 -49.87 16.27
C VAL A 387 138.74 -50.60 17.59
N ALA A 388 139.15 -51.87 17.53
CA ALA A 388 139.73 -52.57 18.68
C ALA A 388 141.13 -52.03 19.10
N GLU A 389 141.75 -51.14 18.32
CA GLU A 389 143.10 -50.60 18.58
C GLU A 389 143.14 -49.18 19.17
N VAL A 390 142.02 -48.46 19.33
CA VAL A 390 142.09 -47.04 19.76
C VAL A 390 140.94 -46.62 20.71
N SER A 391 141.35 -46.28 21.94
CA SER A 391 140.67 -45.40 22.93
C SER A 391 139.42 -45.97 23.62
N GLN A 392 139.30 -46.11 24.95
CA GLN A 392 139.78 -45.38 26.13
C GLN A 392 139.52 -43.86 26.15
N ARG A 393 138.60 -43.48 27.06
CA ARG A 393 138.24 -42.11 27.54
C ARG A 393 137.54 -41.26 26.48
N ASP A 394 136.60 -40.38 26.76
CA ASP A 394 135.90 -39.77 27.91
C ASP A 394 134.96 -38.76 27.17
N LEU A 395 133.87 -38.17 27.64
CA LEU A 395 133.37 -37.87 28.96
C LEU A 395 131.90 -37.47 28.79
N GLN A 396 131.09 -38.06 29.65
CA GLN A 396 129.78 -37.60 30.07
C GLN A 396 129.98 -36.38 30.98
N GLY A 397 129.43 -35.20 30.65
CA GLY A 397 129.77 -34.00 31.44
C GLY A 397 128.98 -32.70 31.27
N GLU A 398 127.90 -32.61 30.48
CA GLU A 398 127.24 -31.29 30.26
C GLU A 398 125.72 -31.23 30.50
N ILE A 399 125.05 -32.34 30.84
CA ILE A 399 123.58 -32.34 30.94
C ILE A 399 123.04 -31.91 32.33
N LEU A 400 123.89 -31.83 33.37
CA LEU A 400 123.43 -31.59 34.74
C LEU A 400 123.44 -30.13 35.22
N VAL A 401 123.83 -29.17 34.37
CA VAL A 401 123.85 -27.74 34.76
C VAL A 401 122.57 -27.00 34.31
N SER A 402 121.98 -27.34 33.16
CA SER A 402 120.81 -26.62 32.63
C SER A 402 119.48 -26.89 33.33
N THR A 403 119.38 -27.92 34.18
CA THR A 403 118.09 -28.29 34.82
C THR A 403 117.82 -27.50 36.11
N ARG A 404 118.82 -26.79 36.66
CA ARG A 404 118.67 -26.07 37.95
C ARG A 404 118.20 -24.62 37.81
N GLU A 405 118.33 -24.03 36.63
CA GLU A 405 118.08 -22.58 36.41
C GLU A 405 116.63 -22.28 35.96
N LEU A 406 115.92 -23.26 35.41
CA LEU A 406 114.53 -23.12 34.95
C LEU A 406 113.46 -23.23 36.04
N LEU A 407 113.82 -23.69 37.25
CA LEU A 407 112.89 -23.83 38.38
C LEU A 407 112.77 -22.55 39.23
N ASN A 408 113.76 -21.65 39.20
CA ASN A 408 113.73 -20.41 40.01
C ASN A 408 112.96 -19.25 39.36
N GLN A 409 112.72 -19.26 38.04
CA GLN A 409 112.00 -18.16 37.36
C GLN A 409 110.47 -18.27 37.44
N ARG A 410 109.94 -19.42 37.87
CA ARG A 410 108.49 -19.68 37.92
C ARG A 410 107.85 -19.23 39.24
N ASP A 411 108.63 -19.13 40.32
CA ASP A 411 108.12 -18.78 41.65
C ASP A 411 107.98 -17.25 41.86
N GLU A 412 108.74 -16.42 41.15
CA GLU A 412 108.64 -14.95 41.25
C GLU A 412 107.42 -14.37 40.50
N SER A 413 106.96 -15.03 39.42
CA SER A 413 105.82 -14.54 38.63
C SER A 413 104.47 -14.71 39.36
N ILE A 414 104.33 -15.74 40.20
CA ILE A 414 103.06 -16.03 40.92
C ILE A 414 102.91 -15.11 42.15
N SER A 415 104.03 -14.66 42.75
CA SER A 415 103.99 -13.77 43.91
C SER A 415 103.54 -12.34 43.58
N LEU A 416 103.75 -11.87 42.34
CA LEU A 416 103.37 -10.51 41.92
C LEU A 416 101.87 -10.40 41.58
N GLU A 417 101.25 -11.49 41.11
CA GLU A 417 99.85 -11.52 40.71
C GLU A 417 98.88 -11.62 41.90
N ILE A 418 99.31 -12.29 42.99
CA ILE A 418 98.59 -12.31 44.27
C ILE A 418 98.61 -10.93 44.96
N GLN A 419 99.67 -10.13 44.77
CA GLN A 419 99.79 -8.81 45.38
C GLN A 419 98.86 -7.76 44.73
N ASN A 420 98.54 -7.91 43.44
CA ASN A 420 97.61 -7.03 42.73
C ASN A 420 96.13 -7.33 43.04
N LEU A 421 95.78 -8.61 43.28
CA LEU A 421 94.45 -9.01 43.73
C LEU A 421 94.12 -8.51 45.15
N HIS A 422 95.12 -8.39 46.04
CA HIS A 422 94.91 -7.84 47.39
C HIS A 422 94.63 -6.32 47.39
N LYS A 423 95.19 -5.55 46.45
CA LYS A 423 94.91 -4.10 46.31
C LYS A 423 93.49 -3.80 45.81
N VAL A 424 92.95 -4.63 44.91
CA VAL A 424 91.58 -4.48 44.38
C VAL A 424 90.54 -4.81 45.45
N ASN A 425 90.81 -5.82 46.30
CA ASN A 425 89.91 -6.19 47.39
C ASN A 425 89.89 -5.14 48.53
N HIS A 426 91.03 -4.49 48.82
CA HIS A 426 91.09 -3.42 49.81
C HIS A 426 90.30 -2.16 49.41
N LEU A 427 90.30 -1.81 48.11
CA LEU A 427 89.54 -0.67 47.58
C LEU A 427 88.01 -0.90 47.57
N HIS A 428 87.57 -2.15 47.41
CA HIS A 428 86.15 -2.52 47.49
C HIS A 428 85.64 -2.45 48.93
N THR A 429 86.41 -2.94 49.89
CA THR A 429 86.06 -2.85 51.32
C THR A 429 85.99 -1.40 51.81
N GLN A 430 86.87 -0.50 51.33
CA GLN A 430 86.86 0.91 51.71
C GLN A 430 85.60 1.66 51.22
N LYS A 431 85.11 1.38 50.01
CA LYS A 431 83.88 2.00 49.47
C LYS A 431 82.60 1.49 50.13
N VAL A 432 82.59 0.22 50.59
CA VAL A 432 81.45 -0.34 51.33
C VAL A 432 81.34 0.31 52.71
N THR A 433 82.46 0.59 53.39
CA THR A 433 82.45 1.26 54.69
C THR A 433 82.03 2.74 54.60
N GLU A 434 82.37 3.45 53.52
CA GLU A 434 81.90 4.82 53.28
C GLU A 434 80.38 4.90 53.00
N LEU A 435 79.83 3.93 52.27
CA LEU A 435 78.37 3.83 52.04
C LEU A 435 77.61 3.47 53.33
N GLN A 436 78.18 2.61 54.17
CA GLN A 436 77.60 2.24 55.47
C GLN A 436 77.52 3.46 56.42
N ASN A 437 78.58 4.29 56.46
CA ASN A 437 78.61 5.51 57.29
C ASN A 437 77.63 6.60 56.82
N VAL A 438 77.36 6.70 55.51
CA VAL A 438 76.34 7.64 54.97
C VAL A 438 74.92 7.18 55.34
N ILE A 439 74.67 5.87 55.36
CA ILE A 439 73.36 5.32 55.75
C ILE A 439 73.11 5.51 57.25
N GLU A 440 74.11 5.29 58.12
CA GLU A 440 74.00 5.58 59.55
C GLU A 440 73.85 7.08 59.85
N THR A 441 74.52 7.96 59.09
CA THR A 441 74.38 9.43 59.25
C THR A 441 73.00 9.94 58.83
N VAL A 442 72.34 9.28 57.87
CA VAL A 442 70.97 9.59 57.44
C VAL A 442 69.94 9.01 58.41
N GLN A 443 70.19 7.81 58.98
CA GLN A 443 69.29 7.21 59.97
C GLN A 443 69.36 7.89 61.35
N GLN A 444 70.53 8.41 61.76
CA GLN A 444 70.69 9.18 63.01
C GLN A 444 70.03 10.58 62.89
N LYS A 445 70.09 11.23 61.71
CA LYS A 445 69.43 12.53 61.44
C LYS A 445 67.91 12.47 61.27
N VAL A 446 67.35 11.29 61.00
CA VAL A 446 65.88 11.08 60.88
C VAL A 446 65.22 10.83 62.25
N VAL A 447 66.00 10.43 63.27
CA VAL A 447 65.48 10.19 64.63
C VAL A 447 65.73 11.37 65.58
N GLU A 448 66.76 12.20 65.38
CA GLU A 448 67.04 13.37 66.23
C GLU A 448 66.32 14.68 65.86
N VAL A 449 65.51 14.71 64.79
CA VAL A 449 64.59 15.83 64.47
C VAL A 449 63.18 15.61 65.08
N SER A 450 63.03 14.54 65.87
CA SER A 450 61.81 14.20 66.60
C SER A 450 62.06 14.20 68.11
N GLU A 451 62.26 15.39 68.70
CA GLU A 451 61.80 15.83 70.03
C GLU A 451 62.65 16.99 70.61
N ARG A 452 61.99 18.13 70.85
CA ARG A 452 62.49 19.44 71.38
C ARG A 452 63.21 20.28 70.32
N ASP A 453 62.84 21.51 69.97
CA ASP A 453 62.13 22.54 70.74
C ASP A 453 61.55 23.64 69.82
N LEU A 454 60.30 23.50 69.36
CA LEU A 454 59.51 24.63 68.80
C LEU A 454 58.05 24.57 69.27
N ARG A 455 57.82 24.11 70.50
CA ARG A 455 56.46 24.02 71.09
C ARG A 455 55.87 25.38 71.51
N GLY A 456 56.59 26.48 71.33
CA GLY A 456 56.10 27.84 71.62
C GLY A 456 55.70 28.64 70.38
N GLU A 457 56.58 28.77 69.38
CA GLU A 457 56.35 29.63 68.20
C GLU A 457 55.61 28.94 67.04
N VAL A 458 55.73 27.60 66.92
CA VAL A 458 54.99 26.86 65.90
C VAL A 458 53.51 26.82 66.25
N LEU A 459 53.08 26.84 67.52
CA LEU A 459 51.63 26.84 67.83
C LEU A 459 50.96 28.17 67.47
N ALA A 460 51.61 29.33 67.63
CA ALA A 460 51.04 30.60 67.18
C ALA A 460 50.98 30.69 65.65
N SER A 461 52.08 30.36 64.97
CA SER A 461 52.16 30.39 63.51
C SER A 461 51.31 29.30 62.84
N THR A 462 51.16 28.13 63.47
CA THR A 462 50.29 27.04 62.97
C THR A 462 48.82 27.35 63.20
N THR A 463 48.44 28.10 64.24
CA THR A 463 47.03 28.50 64.42
C THR A 463 46.64 29.59 63.42
N GLU A 464 47.53 30.53 63.11
CA GLU A 464 47.29 31.55 62.08
C GLU A 464 47.33 30.97 60.65
N LEU A 465 48.26 30.04 60.37
CA LEU A 465 48.27 29.28 59.12
C LEU A 465 47.08 28.31 59.01
N LEU A 466 46.62 27.69 60.10
CA LEU A 466 45.41 26.87 60.09
C LEU A 466 44.17 27.72 59.85
N ASN A 467 44.04 28.90 60.46
CA ASN A 467 42.91 29.79 60.17
C ASN A 467 42.92 30.31 58.73
N GLN A 468 44.09 30.71 58.20
CA GLN A 468 44.21 31.12 56.79
C GLN A 468 43.97 29.95 55.83
N ARG A 469 44.44 28.75 56.19
CA ARG A 469 44.20 27.52 55.43
C ARG A 469 42.74 27.10 55.50
N ASP A 470 42.07 27.25 56.63
CA ASP A 470 40.66 26.91 56.79
C ASP A 470 39.77 27.92 56.06
N GLU A 471 40.11 29.21 56.04
CA GLU A 471 39.45 30.19 55.17
C GLU A 471 39.70 29.91 53.68
N SER A 472 40.94 29.58 53.30
CA SER A 472 41.28 29.21 51.92
C SER A 472 40.57 27.92 51.48
N ILE A 473 40.54 26.90 52.33
CA ILE A 473 39.84 25.64 52.09
C ILE A 473 38.33 25.88 52.05
N SER A 474 37.78 26.73 52.91
CA SER A 474 36.36 27.08 52.89
C SER A 474 35.99 27.82 51.59
N LEU A 475 36.84 28.73 51.10
CA LEU A 475 36.66 29.40 49.82
C LEU A 475 36.81 28.42 48.64
N GLU A 476 37.75 27.49 48.70
CA GLU A 476 37.98 26.45 47.69
C GLU A 476 36.82 25.44 47.67
N ILE A 477 36.30 25.02 48.83
CA ILE A 477 35.09 24.21 48.96
C ILE A 477 33.87 24.97 48.41
N GLN A 478 33.77 26.28 48.64
CA GLN A 478 32.69 27.10 48.08
C GLN A 478 32.79 27.21 46.55
N ASN A 479 34.01 27.36 46.01
CA ASN A 479 34.25 27.38 44.57
C ASN A 479 34.03 26.00 43.92
N LEU A 480 34.40 24.92 44.60
CA LEU A 480 34.10 23.55 44.19
C LEU A 480 32.59 23.26 44.24
N HIS A 481 31.86 23.76 45.24
CA HIS A 481 30.40 23.66 45.26
C HIS A 481 29.75 24.45 44.13
N LYS A 482 30.24 25.65 43.79
CA LYS A 482 29.78 26.40 42.61
C LYS A 482 30.12 25.68 41.30
N GLY A 483 31.32 25.12 41.20
CA GLY A 483 31.74 24.30 40.05
C GLY A 483 30.89 23.03 39.90
N ASN A 484 30.62 22.32 41.00
CA ASN A 484 29.76 21.15 41.00
C ASN A 484 28.31 21.51 40.69
N HIS A 485 27.78 22.63 41.17
CA HIS A 485 26.45 23.08 40.78
C HIS A 485 26.38 23.37 39.27
N LEU A 486 27.41 23.99 38.70
CA LEU A 486 27.50 24.25 37.27
C LEU A 486 27.67 22.96 36.45
N HIS A 487 28.43 21.99 36.95
CA HIS A 487 28.57 20.67 36.33
C HIS A 487 27.27 19.86 36.39
N THR A 488 26.57 19.89 37.52
CA THR A 488 25.25 19.27 37.65
C THR A 488 24.28 19.92 36.68
N GLN A 489 24.24 21.25 36.58
CA GLN A 489 23.37 21.96 35.62
C GLN A 489 23.69 21.60 34.17
N LYS A 490 24.97 21.55 33.79
CA LYS A 490 25.39 21.11 32.44
C LYS A 490 25.09 19.65 32.18
N ALA A 491 25.17 18.78 33.20
CA ALA A 491 24.78 17.38 33.08
C ALA A 491 23.27 17.24 32.83
N THR A 492 22.44 18.05 33.49
CA THR A 492 20.99 18.06 33.23
C THR A 492 20.66 18.61 31.84
N GLU A 493 21.35 19.66 31.39
CA GLU A 493 21.18 20.19 30.02
C GLU A 493 21.61 19.16 28.96
N LEU A 494 22.73 18.47 29.16
CA LEU A 494 23.17 17.39 28.28
C LEU A 494 22.19 16.21 28.28
N GLN A 495 21.63 15.86 29.45
CA GLN A 495 20.63 14.81 29.55
C GLN A 495 19.37 15.16 28.75
N ASN A 496 18.89 16.40 28.84
CA ASN A 496 17.75 16.88 28.06
C ASN A 496 18.03 16.89 26.55
N VAL A 497 19.26 17.24 26.14
CA VAL A 497 19.67 17.18 24.73
C VAL A 497 19.74 15.73 24.24
N ILE A 498 20.23 14.80 25.06
CA ILE A 498 20.27 13.36 24.75
C ILE A 498 18.86 12.80 24.60
N GLU A 499 17.93 13.12 25.52
CA GLU A 499 16.53 12.71 25.40
C GLU A 499 15.87 13.28 24.13
N THR A 500 16.12 14.56 23.83
CA THR A 500 15.58 15.20 22.62
C THR A 500 16.16 14.59 21.34
N LEU A 501 17.44 14.21 21.35
CA LEU A 501 18.08 13.52 20.23
C LEU A 501 17.60 12.07 20.11
N GLN A 502 17.39 11.36 21.21
CA GLN A 502 16.82 10.01 21.20
C GLN A 502 15.39 10.02 20.63
N GLN A 503 14.55 10.98 21.05
CA GLN A 503 13.20 11.17 20.51
C GLN A 503 13.23 11.46 18.99
N LYS A 504 14.13 12.34 18.54
CA LYS A 504 14.28 12.67 17.12
C LYS A 504 14.89 11.54 16.28
N VAL A 505 15.83 10.78 16.83
CA VAL A 505 16.41 9.61 16.14
C VAL A 505 15.36 8.54 15.95
N VAL A 506 14.49 8.28 16.93
CA VAL A 506 13.35 7.36 16.78
C VAL A 506 12.38 7.86 15.71
N GLU A 507 12.01 9.15 15.72
CA GLU A 507 11.09 9.70 14.72
C GLU A 507 11.65 9.76 13.28
N VAL A 508 12.95 9.99 13.11
CA VAL A 508 13.62 10.03 11.80
C VAL A 508 13.87 8.62 11.28
N SER A 509 14.29 7.68 12.15
CA SER A 509 14.50 6.28 11.76
C SER A 509 13.20 5.54 11.47
N GLU A 510 12.07 5.85 12.13
CA GLU A 510 10.79 5.23 11.83
C GLU A 510 10.10 5.78 10.57
N ARG A 511 10.32 7.05 10.17
CA ARG A 511 9.72 7.60 8.95
C ARG A 511 10.51 7.25 7.70
N ASP A 512 11.84 7.32 7.73
CA ASP A 512 12.66 7.06 6.53
C ASP A 512 12.87 5.57 6.28
N LEU A 513 13.22 4.75 7.28
CA LEU A 513 13.36 3.31 7.03
C LEU A 513 12.01 2.66 6.70
N ARG A 514 10.90 3.09 7.30
CA ARG A 514 9.61 2.46 7.00
C ARG A 514 9.15 2.81 5.59
N GLY A 515 9.42 4.03 5.12
CA GLY A 515 9.18 4.44 3.73
C GLY A 515 10.06 3.69 2.74
N GLU A 516 11.36 3.58 3.00
CA GLU A 516 12.30 2.85 2.14
C GLU A 516 12.06 1.34 2.15
N ILE A 517 11.74 0.74 3.29
CA ILE A 517 11.39 -0.68 3.41
C ILE A 517 10.07 -0.95 2.69
N LEU A 518 9.04 -0.10 2.84
CA LEU A 518 7.78 -0.26 2.10
C LEU A 518 7.99 -0.11 0.59
N THR A 519 8.82 0.84 0.17
CA THR A 519 9.13 1.06 -1.25
C THR A 519 9.90 -0.12 -1.83
N SER A 520 10.95 -0.57 -1.14
CA SER A 520 11.76 -1.72 -1.53
C SER A 520 10.97 -3.03 -1.50
N ALA A 521 10.10 -3.22 -0.51
CA ALA A 521 9.21 -4.38 -0.44
C ALA A 521 8.18 -4.37 -1.58
N THR A 522 7.65 -3.20 -1.94
CA THR A 522 6.73 -3.05 -3.07
C THR A 522 7.45 -3.32 -4.40
N GLU A 523 8.68 -2.86 -4.55
CA GLU A 523 9.50 -3.11 -5.74
C GLU A 523 9.87 -4.60 -5.87
N LEU A 524 10.25 -5.26 -4.77
CA LEU A 524 10.50 -6.71 -4.75
C LEU A 524 9.23 -7.53 -5.05
N LEU A 525 8.07 -7.11 -4.55
CA LEU A 525 6.79 -7.74 -4.89
C LEU A 525 6.46 -7.58 -6.38
N ASN A 526 6.67 -6.39 -6.95
CA ASN A 526 6.48 -6.16 -8.38
C ASN A 526 7.44 -7.00 -9.23
N GLN A 527 8.72 -7.08 -8.86
CA GLN A 527 9.70 -7.93 -9.56
C GLN A 527 9.34 -9.42 -9.47
N ARG A 528 8.82 -9.86 -8.32
CA ARG A 528 8.33 -11.23 -8.14
C ARG A 528 7.11 -11.50 -8.99
N ASP A 529 6.16 -10.57 -9.07
CA ASP A 529 4.97 -10.69 -9.91
C ASP A 529 5.34 -10.74 -11.40
N GLU A 530 6.32 -9.94 -11.84
CA GLU A 530 6.86 -9.99 -13.20
C GLU A 530 7.55 -11.33 -13.49
N SER A 531 8.36 -11.83 -12.56
CA SER A 531 9.02 -13.13 -12.68
C SER A 531 8.01 -14.29 -12.77
N ILE A 532 7.00 -14.31 -11.90
CA ILE A 532 5.92 -15.29 -11.92
C ILE A 532 5.13 -15.19 -13.22
N SER A 533 4.84 -13.98 -13.69
CA SER A 533 4.15 -13.77 -14.97
C SER A 533 4.94 -14.34 -16.15
N LEU A 534 6.26 -14.16 -16.15
CA LEU A 534 7.16 -14.73 -17.17
C LEU A 534 7.19 -16.26 -17.10
N GLU A 535 7.23 -16.84 -15.89
CA GLU A 535 7.19 -18.28 -15.68
C GLU A 535 5.87 -18.90 -16.16
N ILE A 536 4.73 -18.27 -15.82
CA ILE A 536 3.40 -18.67 -16.33
C ILE A 536 3.36 -18.59 -17.85
N GLN A 537 3.95 -17.55 -18.45
CA GLN A 537 4.01 -17.42 -19.91
C GLN A 537 4.84 -18.55 -20.54
N ASN A 538 5.96 -18.93 -19.92
CA ASN A 538 6.78 -20.05 -20.39
C ASN A 538 6.07 -21.40 -20.25
N LEU A 539 5.35 -21.61 -19.13
CA LEU A 539 4.51 -22.80 -18.94
C LEU A 539 3.38 -22.87 -19.97
N HIS A 540 2.73 -21.75 -20.29
CA HIS A 540 1.72 -21.70 -21.36
C HIS A 540 2.31 -22.05 -22.73
N LYS A 541 3.52 -21.56 -23.06
CA LYS A 541 4.22 -21.94 -24.29
C LYS A 541 4.55 -23.44 -24.31
N GLY A 542 5.02 -23.98 -23.19
CA GLY A 542 5.31 -25.41 -23.03
C GLY A 542 4.06 -26.27 -23.20
N ASN A 543 2.95 -25.90 -22.56
CA ASN A 543 1.67 -26.59 -22.69
C ASN A 543 1.11 -26.50 -24.11
N HIS A 544 1.20 -25.34 -24.77
CA HIS A 544 0.77 -25.20 -26.16
C HIS A 544 1.56 -26.13 -27.09
N LEU A 545 2.88 -26.21 -26.91
CA LEU A 545 3.72 -27.15 -27.66
C LEU A 545 3.37 -28.61 -27.36
N HIS A 546 3.05 -28.94 -26.10
CA HIS A 546 2.63 -30.29 -25.73
C HIS A 546 1.28 -30.66 -26.36
N THR A 547 0.30 -29.75 -26.32
CA THR A 547 -0.98 -29.90 -27.00
C THR A 547 -0.79 -30.08 -28.51
N GLN A 548 0.11 -29.32 -29.14
CA GLN A 548 0.43 -29.49 -30.55
C GLN A 548 0.99 -30.89 -30.84
N LYS A 549 1.95 -31.37 -30.04
CA LYS A 549 2.52 -32.72 -30.18
C LYS A 549 1.49 -33.83 -29.97
N VAL A 550 0.56 -33.64 -29.02
CA VAL A 550 -0.56 -34.58 -28.79
C VAL A 550 -1.45 -34.64 -30.02
N THR A 551 -1.81 -33.49 -30.60
CA THR A 551 -2.60 -33.44 -31.85
C THR A 551 -1.87 -34.12 -33.01
N GLU A 552 -0.56 -33.88 -33.17
CA GLU A 552 0.25 -34.55 -34.20
C GLU A 552 0.29 -36.08 -34.01
N LEU A 553 0.50 -36.55 -32.78
CA LEU A 553 0.45 -37.98 -32.45
C LEU A 553 -0.92 -38.57 -32.72
N GLN A 554 -1.99 -37.84 -32.41
CA GLN A 554 -3.35 -38.29 -32.65
C GLN A 554 -3.65 -38.43 -34.14
N ASN A 555 -3.19 -37.50 -34.97
CA ASN A 555 -3.27 -37.61 -36.43
C ASN A 555 -2.46 -38.81 -36.97
N VAL A 556 -1.30 -39.10 -36.39
CA VAL A 556 -0.50 -40.29 -36.76
C VAL A 556 -1.24 -41.57 -36.37
N ILE A 557 -1.82 -41.64 -35.17
CA ILE A 557 -2.62 -42.79 -34.72
C ILE A 557 -3.80 -43.01 -35.66
N GLU A 558 -4.53 -41.96 -36.01
CA GLU A 558 -5.67 -42.03 -36.94
C GLU A 558 -5.23 -42.51 -38.32
N THR A 559 -4.10 -42.00 -38.83
CA THR A 559 -3.51 -42.46 -40.11
C THR A 559 -3.10 -43.93 -40.06
N VAL A 560 -2.49 -44.38 -38.95
CA VAL A 560 -2.10 -45.79 -38.77
C VAL A 560 -3.34 -46.67 -38.66
N GLN A 561 -4.36 -46.26 -37.91
CA GLN A 561 -5.63 -46.97 -37.83
C GLN A 561 -6.28 -47.12 -39.20
N GLN A 562 -6.34 -46.04 -39.98
CA GLN A 562 -6.83 -46.06 -41.37
C GLN A 562 -6.06 -47.07 -42.22
N LYS A 563 -4.72 -47.05 -42.15
CA LYS A 563 -3.87 -47.99 -42.91
C LYS A 563 -4.01 -49.44 -42.45
N VAL A 564 -4.17 -49.69 -41.15
CA VAL A 564 -4.40 -51.05 -40.62
C VAL A 564 -5.74 -51.58 -41.14
N VAL A 565 -6.79 -50.75 -41.16
CA VAL A 565 -8.07 -51.12 -41.78
C VAL A 565 -7.86 -51.45 -43.26
N GLU A 566 -7.21 -50.58 -44.03
CA GLU A 566 -6.94 -50.85 -45.45
C GLU A 566 -6.11 -52.12 -45.71
N VAL A 567 -5.10 -52.39 -44.88
CA VAL A 567 -4.27 -53.60 -45.02
C VAL A 567 -5.07 -54.83 -44.64
N SER A 568 -5.82 -54.79 -43.54
CA SER A 568 -6.69 -55.90 -43.15
C SER A 568 -7.76 -56.19 -44.20
N GLU A 569 -8.35 -55.16 -44.82
CA GLU A 569 -9.28 -55.31 -45.92
C GLU A 569 -8.60 -55.87 -47.17
N ARG A 570 -7.37 -55.43 -47.51
CA ARG A 570 -6.63 -56.00 -48.67
C ARG A 570 -6.24 -57.46 -48.44
N ASP A 571 -5.74 -57.81 -47.27
CA ASP A 571 -5.26 -59.15 -46.96
C ASP A 571 -6.43 -60.14 -46.84
N LEU A 572 -7.49 -59.80 -46.09
CA LEU A 572 -8.69 -60.64 -46.03
C LEU A 572 -9.35 -60.79 -47.40
N ARG A 573 -9.43 -59.71 -48.19
CA ARG A 573 -10.05 -59.76 -49.51
C ARG A 573 -9.19 -60.53 -50.51
N GLY A 574 -7.87 -60.43 -50.43
CA GLY A 574 -6.93 -61.17 -51.26
C GLY A 574 -6.91 -62.67 -50.94
N GLU A 575 -6.89 -63.02 -49.66
CA GLU A 575 -6.86 -64.42 -49.21
C GLU A 575 -8.20 -65.12 -49.46
N ILE A 576 -9.33 -64.42 -49.27
CA ILE A 576 -10.66 -64.93 -49.63
C ILE A 576 -10.80 -65.06 -51.15
N LEU A 577 -10.36 -64.08 -51.96
CA LEU A 577 -10.45 -64.20 -53.41
C LEU A 577 -9.60 -65.37 -53.93
N THR A 578 -8.39 -65.53 -53.40
CA THR A 578 -7.47 -66.59 -53.84
C THR A 578 -8.02 -67.95 -53.45
N SER A 579 -8.43 -68.13 -52.19
CA SER A 579 -9.05 -69.39 -51.73
C SER A 579 -10.35 -69.71 -52.47
N THR A 580 -11.18 -68.70 -52.75
CA THR A 580 -12.42 -68.90 -53.53
C THR A 580 -12.11 -69.26 -54.97
N THR A 581 -11.10 -68.65 -55.59
CA THR A 581 -10.68 -68.94 -56.97
C THR A 581 -10.09 -70.35 -57.07
N GLU A 582 -9.25 -70.75 -56.12
CA GLU A 582 -8.70 -72.11 -56.03
C GLU A 582 -9.80 -73.15 -55.83
N LEU A 583 -10.76 -72.90 -54.93
CA LEU A 583 -11.90 -73.80 -54.71
C LEU A 583 -12.79 -73.93 -55.97
N VAL A 584 -13.03 -72.82 -56.67
CA VAL A 584 -13.80 -72.83 -57.92
C VAL A 584 -13.06 -73.60 -59.02
N ASN A 585 -11.75 -73.39 -59.16
CA ASN A 585 -10.92 -74.12 -60.13
C ASN A 585 -10.86 -75.61 -59.80
N GLN A 586 -10.67 -75.98 -58.53
CA GLN A 586 -10.69 -77.37 -58.08
C GLN A 586 -12.03 -78.04 -58.41
N ARG A 587 -13.16 -77.37 -58.11
CA ARG A 587 -14.48 -77.90 -58.42
C ARG A 587 -14.70 -78.04 -59.92
N TYR A 588 -14.16 -77.11 -60.72
CA TYR A 588 -14.20 -77.19 -62.17
C TYR A 588 -13.40 -78.40 -62.68
N ASP A 589 -12.21 -78.65 -62.14
CA ASP A 589 -11.39 -79.82 -62.49
C ASP A 589 -12.07 -81.13 -62.07
N GLU A 590 -12.67 -81.19 -60.89
CA GLU A 590 -13.45 -82.33 -60.42
C GLU A 590 -14.65 -82.62 -61.35
N MET A 591 -15.41 -81.58 -61.71
CA MET A 591 -16.52 -81.71 -62.67
C MET A 591 -16.02 -82.14 -64.05
N SER A 592 -14.90 -81.60 -64.52
CA SER A 592 -14.27 -81.97 -65.79
C SER A 592 -13.85 -83.44 -65.80
N GLN A 593 -13.20 -83.92 -64.72
CA GLN A 593 -12.87 -85.33 -64.55
C GLN A 593 -14.11 -86.22 -64.49
N GLN A 594 -15.16 -85.77 -63.79
CA GLN A 594 -16.43 -86.48 -63.74
C GLN A 594 -17.06 -86.57 -65.14
N LEU A 595 -17.06 -85.49 -65.91
CA LEU A 595 -17.57 -85.46 -67.28
C LEU A 595 -16.76 -86.40 -68.20
N ILE A 596 -15.43 -86.42 -68.09
CA ILE A 596 -14.56 -87.36 -68.81
C ILE A 596 -14.87 -88.81 -68.41
N SER A 597 -15.12 -89.07 -67.13
CA SER A 597 -15.48 -90.41 -66.65
C SER A 597 -16.83 -90.88 -67.19
N GLN A 598 -17.81 -89.98 -67.25
CA GLN A 598 -19.12 -90.23 -67.86
C GLN A 598 -18.99 -90.45 -69.37
N GLN A 599 -18.18 -89.65 -70.06
CA GLN A 599 -17.90 -89.85 -71.49
C GLN A 599 -17.25 -91.21 -71.74
N ARG A 600 -16.25 -91.60 -70.94
CA ARG A 600 -15.64 -92.95 -71.04
C ARG A 600 -16.63 -94.07 -70.76
N LEU A 601 -17.58 -93.87 -69.84
CA LEU A 601 -18.65 -94.83 -69.59
C LEU A 601 -19.60 -94.94 -70.78
N LEU A 602 -19.99 -93.81 -71.37
CA LEU A 602 -20.80 -93.75 -72.58
C LEU A 602 -20.09 -94.43 -73.76
N ASP A 603 -18.79 -94.18 -73.96
CA ASP A 603 -17.99 -94.84 -74.99
C ASP A 603 -17.94 -96.37 -74.77
N LYS A 604 -17.81 -96.82 -73.51
CA LYS A 604 -17.88 -98.25 -73.17
C LYS A 604 -19.26 -98.84 -73.46
N ILE A 605 -20.34 -98.13 -73.13
CA ILE A 605 -21.71 -98.57 -73.41
C ILE A 605 -21.95 -98.62 -74.93
N ALA A 606 -21.54 -97.59 -75.68
CA ALA A 606 -21.63 -97.57 -77.14
C ALA A 606 -20.91 -98.78 -77.76
N LYS A 607 -19.70 -99.08 -77.28
CA LYS A 607 -18.92 -100.25 -77.70
C LYS A 607 -19.60 -101.60 -77.37
N ILE A 608 -20.31 -101.71 -76.24
CA ILE A 608 -21.09 -102.90 -75.88
C ILE A 608 -22.35 -103.03 -76.76
N LEU A 609 -22.99 -101.91 -77.09
CA LEU A 609 -24.21 -101.86 -77.89
C LEU A 609 -23.94 -101.98 -79.41
N GLY A 610 -22.68 -101.94 -79.85
CA GLY A 610 -22.30 -102.08 -81.26
C GLY A 610 -22.52 -100.81 -82.10
N PHE A 611 -22.50 -99.64 -81.46
CA PHE A 611 -22.45 -98.33 -82.13
C PHE A 611 -21.01 -97.90 -82.44
#